data_AF-A0A1R2CF32-F1
#
_entry.id   AF-A0A1R2CF32-F1
#
_cell.length_a   1.000
_cell.length_b   1.000
_cell.length_c   1.000
_cell.angle_alpha   90.00
_cell.angle_beta   90.00
_cell.angle_gamma   90.00
#
_symmetry.space_group_name_H-M   'P 1'
#
loop_
_entity.id
_entity.type
_entity.pdbx_description
1 polymer ?
#
loop_
_entity_poly.entity_id
_entity_poly.type
_entity_poly.pdbx_seq_one_letter_code
_entity_poly.pdbx_strand_id
1 'polypeptide(L)'
;MNLISTNASPSFNSMWSSPFGILAGRTDPFSESTAIQSITYFVIITALLIIMLNMIISILGDVFDEFQLDAEIYNFSEMAEVILEIEQILSLKHRTDNFMFLYMCINAYEKSGNEWKGKVIDLRELIRVRFFNDDLKPYLEQIENRIDIKVKAVNDEVKHVKGEINTLSDSIDQKVNSVNDKVNALSDDIKDIKNNIQAILKIISK
;
A
#
# COMPACT_ATOMS: atom_id res chain seq x y z
N MET A 1 -26.27 23.48 -25.28
CA MET A 1 -26.48 24.92 -25.00
C MET A 1 -26.94 25.72 -26.22
N ASN A 2 -26.51 25.39 -27.45
CA ASN A 2 -26.95 26.08 -28.66
C ASN A 2 -28.47 26.00 -28.93
N LEU A 3 -29.10 24.90 -28.49
CA LEU A 3 -30.55 24.68 -28.52
C LEU A 3 -31.33 25.57 -27.55
N ILE A 4 -30.72 25.94 -26.43
CA ILE A 4 -31.35 26.76 -25.38
C ILE A 4 -31.30 28.24 -25.78
N SER A 5 -30.25 28.67 -26.49
CA SER A 5 -30.12 30.06 -26.94
C SER A 5 -30.93 30.38 -28.20
N THR A 6 -31.24 29.39 -29.04
CA THR A 6 -31.92 29.61 -30.33
C THR A 6 -33.43 29.32 -30.30
N ASN A 7 -34.00 28.87 -29.17
CA ASN A 7 -35.42 28.52 -29.01
C ASN A 7 -35.98 27.61 -30.14
N ALA A 8 -35.11 26.85 -30.80
CA ALA A 8 -35.47 25.98 -31.92
C ALA A 8 -35.83 24.57 -31.42
N SER A 9 -36.68 23.85 -32.16
CA SER A 9 -37.03 22.47 -31.84
C SER A 9 -35.79 21.56 -31.90
N PRO A 10 -35.69 20.55 -31.00
CA PRO A 10 -34.56 19.62 -31.00
C PRO A 10 -34.56 18.81 -32.29
N SER A 11 -33.57 19.07 -33.15
CA SER A 11 -33.31 18.32 -34.36
C SER A 11 -31.93 17.66 -34.24
N PHE A 12 -31.73 16.55 -34.94
CA PHE A 12 -30.43 15.86 -34.97
C PHE A 12 -29.30 16.81 -35.38
N ASN A 13 -29.58 17.74 -36.30
CA ASN A 13 -28.61 18.72 -36.76
C ASN A 13 -28.20 19.70 -35.64
N SER A 14 -29.15 20.16 -34.81
CA SER A 14 -28.85 21.08 -33.70
C SER A 14 -28.26 20.39 -32.46
N MET A 15 -28.53 19.10 -32.26
CA MET A 15 -27.96 18.34 -31.14
C MET A 15 -26.56 17.79 -31.40
N TRP A 16 -26.25 17.34 -32.61
CA TRP A 16 -25.02 16.58 -32.89
C TRP A 16 -24.13 17.22 -33.96
N SER A 17 -24.69 17.46 -35.15
CA SER A 17 -23.93 17.96 -36.31
C SER A 17 -23.37 19.37 -36.07
N SER A 18 -24.16 20.27 -35.47
CA SER A 18 -23.72 21.64 -35.18
C SER A 18 -22.60 21.69 -34.14
N PRO A 19 -22.70 21.05 -32.96
CA PRO A 19 -21.60 21.00 -31.99
C PRO A 19 -20.34 20.33 -32.52
N PHE A 20 -20.47 19.25 -33.31
CA PHE A 20 -19.33 18.61 -33.96
C PHE A 20 -18.70 19.50 -35.03
N GLY A 21 -19.53 20.21 -35.79
CA GLY A 21 -19.07 21.22 -36.75
C GLY A 21 -18.20 22.29 -36.10
N ILE A 22 -18.59 22.76 -34.91
CA ILE A 22 -17.80 23.75 -34.15
C ILE A 22 -16.42 23.19 -33.76
N LEU A 23 -16.34 21.92 -33.35
CA LEU A 23 -15.06 21.24 -33.09
C LEU A 23 -14.20 21.09 -34.36
N ALA A 24 -14.83 20.86 -35.50
CA ALA A 24 -14.17 20.76 -36.81
C ALA A 24 -13.89 22.13 -37.46
N GLY A 25 -14.17 23.25 -36.78
CA GLY A 25 -13.89 24.61 -37.27
C GLY A 25 -14.96 25.21 -38.19
N ARG A 26 -16.16 24.63 -38.28
CA ARG A 26 -17.32 25.26 -38.94
C ARG A 26 -17.97 26.28 -38.02
N THR A 27 -17.96 27.54 -38.43
CA THR A 27 -18.51 28.68 -37.67
C THR A 27 -19.91 29.10 -38.11
N ASP A 28 -20.46 28.53 -39.19
CA ASP A 28 -21.78 28.88 -39.74
C ASP A 28 -22.95 28.87 -38.73
N PRO A 29 -23.03 27.98 -37.70
CA PRO A 29 -24.13 27.99 -36.74
C PRO A 29 -23.91 28.95 -35.56
N PHE A 30 -22.84 29.76 -35.56
CA PHE A 30 -22.51 30.67 -34.46
C PHE A 30 -23.20 32.02 -34.67
N SER A 31 -24.30 32.26 -33.95
CA SER A 31 -24.89 33.59 -33.87
C SER A 31 -24.12 34.42 -32.84
N GLU A 32 -23.24 35.32 -33.28
CA GLU A 32 -22.43 36.18 -32.39
C GLU A 32 -23.23 37.03 -31.39
N SER A 33 -24.56 37.09 -31.54
CA SER A 33 -25.44 37.92 -30.72
C SER A 33 -25.65 37.43 -29.28
N THR A 34 -25.37 36.16 -28.97
CA THR A 34 -25.69 35.60 -27.63
C THR A 34 -24.45 35.41 -26.77
N ALA A 35 -24.32 36.22 -25.71
CA ALA A 35 -23.21 36.14 -24.75
C ALA A 35 -22.98 34.74 -24.16
N ILE A 36 -24.05 33.96 -23.96
CA ILE A 36 -24.00 32.59 -23.41
C ILE A 36 -23.26 31.63 -24.38
N GLN A 37 -23.47 31.76 -25.70
CA GLN A 37 -22.79 30.91 -26.68
C GLN A 37 -21.29 31.19 -26.70
N SER A 38 -20.88 32.47 -26.67
CA SER A 38 -19.47 32.88 -26.64
C SER A 38 -18.74 32.41 -25.38
N ILE A 39 -19.36 32.54 -24.20
CA ILE A 39 -18.79 32.04 -22.94
C ILE A 39 -18.66 30.51 -22.97
N THR A 40 -19.68 29.80 -23.45
CA THR A 40 -19.65 28.33 -23.53
C THR A 40 -18.55 27.85 -24.46
N TYR A 41 -18.37 28.50 -25.61
CA TYR A 41 -17.30 28.19 -26.56
C TYR A 41 -15.91 28.41 -25.96
N PHE A 42 -15.72 29.52 -25.23
CA PHE A 42 -14.46 29.79 -24.53
C PHE A 42 -14.13 28.73 -23.47
N VAL A 43 -15.12 28.30 -22.69
CA VAL A 43 -14.97 27.23 -21.68
C VAL A 43 -14.62 25.90 -22.33
N ILE A 44 -15.31 25.53 -23.43
CA ILE A 44 -15.05 24.27 -24.15
C ILE A 44 -13.63 24.25 -24.73
N ILE A 45 -13.18 25.34 -25.37
CA ILE A 45 -11.82 25.43 -25.91
C ILE A 45 -10.78 25.34 -24.81
N THR A 46 -10.97 26.07 -23.71
CA THR A 46 -10.03 26.06 -22.59
C THR A 46 -9.92 24.65 -21.98
N ALA A 47 -11.04 23.94 -21.83
CA ALA A 47 -11.05 22.56 -21.35
C ALA A 47 -10.32 21.60 -22.31
N LEU A 48 -10.53 21.73 -23.62
CA LEU A 48 -9.83 20.91 -24.63
C LEU A 48 -8.32 21.15 -24.61
N LEU A 49 -7.88 22.40 -24.46
CA LEU A 49 -6.47 22.73 -24.32
C LEU A 49 -5.86 22.08 -23.07
N ILE A 50 -6.55 22.13 -21.93
CA ILE A 50 -6.09 21.48 -20.69
C ILE A 50 -5.99 19.96 -20.88
N ILE A 51 -6.98 19.33 -21.52
CA ILE A 51 -6.96 17.88 -21.78
C ILE A 51 -5.78 17.50 -22.68
N MET A 52 -5.57 18.22 -23.79
CA MET A 52 -4.45 17.96 -24.69
C MET A 52 -3.10 18.20 -24.01
N LEU A 53 -2.98 19.24 -23.19
CA LEU A 53 -1.76 19.54 -22.45
C LEU A 53 -1.43 18.42 -21.45
N ASN A 54 -2.42 17.94 -20.70
CA ASN A 54 -2.22 16.84 -19.76
C ASN A 54 -1.82 15.54 -20.47
N MET A 55 -2.38 15.27 -21.65
CA MET A 55 -2.00 14.11 -22.46
C MET A 55 -0.55 14.21 -22.94
N ILE A 56 -0.13 15.37 -23.46
CA ILE A 56 1.25 15.58 -23.93
C ILE A 56 2.24 15.49 -22.77
N ILE A 57 1.93 16.07 -21.60
CA ILE A 57 2.80 15.99 -20.42
C ILE A 57 2.98 14.53 -19.97
N SER A 58 1.91 13.72 -20.00
CA SER A 58 2.00 12.31 -19.64
C SER A 58 2.89 11.53 -20.61
N ILE A 59 2.71 11.71 -21.92
CA ILE A 59 3.52 11.00 -22.93
C ILE A 59 4.98 11.47 -22.88
N LEU A 60 5.21 12.77 -22.72
CA LEU A 60 6.56 13.32 -22.63
C LEU A 60 7.26 12.85 -21.36
N GLY A 61 6.53 12.71 -20.24
CA GLY A 61 7.06 12.14 -19.00
C GLY A 61 7.54 10.71 -19.18
N ASP A 62 6.69 9.83 -19.73
CA ASP A 62 7.03 8.42 -19.94
C ASP A 62 8.24 8.26 -20.87
N VAL A 63 8.27 9.02 -21.97
CA VAL A 63 9.37 8.99 -22.94
C VAL A 63 10.65 9.58 -22.35
N PHE A 64 10.56 10.61 -21.53
CA PHE A 64 11.71 11.22 -20.87
C PHE A 64 12.34 10.27 -19.84
N ASP A 65 11.53 9.53 -19.09
CA ASP A 65 12.02 8.52 -18.14
C ASP A 65 12.70 7.36 -18.87
N GLU A 66 12.14 6.90 -20.00
CA GLU A 66 12.78 5.89 -20.88
C GLU A 66 14.13 6.40 -21.42
N PHE A 67 14.18 7.64 -21.92
CA PHE A 67 15.43 8.25 -22.38
C PHE A 67 16.48 8.35 -21.28
N GLN A 68 16.10 8.62 -20.03
CA GLN A 68 17.06 8.67 -18.93
C GLN A 68 17.68 7.31 -18.63
N LEU A 69 16.89 6.23 -18.71
CA LEU A 69 17.39 4.87 -18.50
C LEU A 69 18.37 4.47 -19.59
N ASP A 70 18.08 4.83 -20.84
CA ASP A 70 18.89 4.43 -21.98
C ASP A 70 20.03 5.39 -22.31
N ALA A 71 20.08 6.58 -21.70
CA ALA A 71 21.07 7.62 -22.01
C ALA A 71 22.52 7.14 -21.90
N GLU A 72 22.82 6.32 -20.89
CA GLU A 72 24.17 5.78 -20.70
C GLU A 72 24.54 4.77 -21.80
N ILE A 73 23.60 3.89 -22.17
CA ILE A 73 23.79 2.89 -23.23
C ILE A 73 24.00 3.58 -24.58
N TYR A 74 23.15 4.55 -24.91
CA TYR A 74 23.30 5.34 -26.14
C TYR A 74 24.63 6.09 -26.18
N ASN A 75 25.04 6.72 -25.07
CA ASN A 75 26.31 7.45 -25.02
C ASN A 75 27.52 6.53 -25.30
N PHE A 76 27.54 5.32 -24.72
CA PHE A 76 28.60 4.36 -25.00
C PHE A 76 28.55 3.81 -26.43
N SER A 77 27.34 3.59 -26.97
CA SER A 77 27.15 3.17 -28.36
C SER A 77 27.66 4.22 -29.35
N GLU A 78 27.27 5.48 -29.18
CA GLU A 78 27.70 6.60 -30.02
C GLU A 78 29.22 6.81 -29.94
N MET A 79 29.78 6.74 -28.72
CA MET A 79 31.23 6.86 -28.55
C MET A 79 31.98 5.72 -29.27
N ALA A 80 31.46 4.49 -29.22
CA ALA A 80 32.06 3.36 -29.91
C ALA A 80 31.97 3.51 -31.44
N GLU A 81 30.83 3.97 -31.96
CA GLU A 81 30.63 4.21 -33.38
C GLU A 81 31.59 5.28 -33.91
N VAL A 82 31.71 6.42 -33.20
CA VAL A 82 32.67 7.48 -33.56
C VAL A 82 34.12 6.98 -33.54
N ILE A 83 34.49 6.15 -32.57
CA ILE A 83 35.84 5.56 -32.52
C ILE A 83 36.09 4.68 -33.75
N LEU A 84 35.11 3.86 -34.14
CA LEU A 84 35.23 3.01 -35.33
C LEU A 84 35.32 3.83 -36.62
N GLU A 85 34.54 4.90 -36.75
CA GLU A 85 34.63 5.81 -37.89
C GLU A 85 36.03 6.46 -37.98
N ILE A 86 36.56 6.93 -36.85
CA ILE A 86 37.91 7.51 -36.78
C ILE A 86 38.98 6.47 -37.15
N GLU A 87 38.85 5.24 -36.65
CA GLU A 87 39.76 4.15 -36.98
C GLU A 87 39.74 3.84 -38.48
N GLN A 88 38.55 3.75 -39.09
CA GLN A 88 38.42 3.52 -40.52
C GLN A 88 39.09 4.63 -41.34
N ILE A 89 38.90 5.90 -40.96
CA ILE A 89 39.55 7.05 -41.62
C ILE A 89 41.08 7.00 -41.45
N LEU A 90 41.58 6.67 -40.26
CA LEU A 90 43.02 6.61 -39.97
C LEU A 90 43.71 5.38 -40.61
N SER A 91 42.99 4.27 -40.75
CA SER A 91 43.48 3.04 -41.40
C SER A 91 43.90 3.24 -42.86
N LEU A 92 43.33 4.25 -43.53
CA LEU A 92 43.72 4.66 -44.88
C LEU A 92 45.13 5.27 -44.94
N LYS A 93 45.63 5.84 -43.84
CA LYS A 93 46.91 6.55 -43.77
C LYS A 93 48.00 5.78 -43.02
N HIS A 94 47.64 4.90 -42.09
CA HIS A 94 48.61 4.11 -41.30
C HIS A 94 48.23 2.63 -41.31
N ARG A 95 48.86 1.86 -42.22
CA ARG A 95 48.72 0.40 -42.34
C ARG A 95 49.77 -0.33 -41.49
N THR A 96 49.73 -0.17 -40.19
CA THR A 96 50.53 -1.00 -39.29
C THR A 96 49.60 -1.75 -38.36
N ASP A 97 49.14 -2.90 -38.85
CA ASP A 97 48.30 -3.83 -38.11
C ASP A 97 49.14 -4.52 -37.02
N ASN A 98 49.28 -3.87 -35.87
CA ASN A 98 49.84 -4.50 -34.69
C ASN A 98 48.72 -5.25 -33.97
N PHE A 99 48.52 -6.51 -34.35
CA PHE A 99 47.60 -7.40 -33.64
C PHE A 99 48.06 -7.57 -32.19
N MET A 100 47.31 -6.96 -31.27
CA MET A 100 47.53 -7.07 -29.84
C MET A 100 46.32 -7.76 -29.22
N PHE A 101 46.54 -8.66 -28.27
CA PHE A 101 45.47 -9.39 -27.62
C PHE A 101 44.78 -8.48 -26.60
N LEU A 102 43.50 -8.12 -26.85
CA LEU A 102 42.66 -7.44 -25.87
C LEU A 102 42.03 -8.48 -24.93
N TYR A 103 42.58 -8.60 -23.72
CA TYR A 103 41.91 -9.31 -22.63
C TYR A 103 40.80 -8.43 -22.07
N MET A 104 39.62 -8.53 -22.67
CA MET A 104 38.43 -7.88 -22.14
C MET A 104 37.94 -8.69 -20.94
N CYS A 105 38.10 -8.15 -19.74
CA CYS A 105 37.44 -8.66 -18.53
C CYS A 105 35.96 -8.31 -18.61
N ILE A 106 35.22 -9.13 -19.35
CA ILE A 106 33.75 -9.05 -19.40
C ILE A 106 33.27 -9.59 -18.05
N ASN A 107 32.32 -8.90 -17.41
CA ASN A 107 31.62 -9.48 -16.28
C ASN A 107 31.10 -10.86 -16.71
N ALA A 108 31.26 -11.89 -15.86
CA ALA A 108 30.95 -13.29 -16.20
C ALA A 108 29.51 -13.57 -16.67
N TYR A 109 28.67 -12.52 -16.73
CA TYR A 109 27.26 -12.54 -17.06
C TYR A 109 26.91 -12.07 -18.49
N GLU A 110 27.87 -11.60 -19.30
CA GLU A 110 27.55 -10.95 -20.60
C GLU A 110 27.90 -11.73 -21.88
N LYS A 111 28.60 -12.87 -21.82
CA LYS A 111 28.82 -13.71 -23.02
C LYS A 111 27.86 -14.88 -23.12
N SER A 112 27.21 -14.98 -24.28
CA SER A 112 26.23 -15.97 -24.75
C SER A 112 26.78 -17.40 -24.93
N GLY A 113 27.40 -17.94 -23.88
CA GLY A 113 27.48 -19.38 -23.68
C GLY A 113 26.29 -19.80 -22.83
N ASN A 114 25.31 -20.51 -23.41
CA ASN A 114 24.05 -20.92 -22.78
C ASN A 114 24.19 -21.71 -21.45
N GLU A 115 25.39 -22.07 -21.01
CA GLU A 115 25.59 -22.80 -19.76
C GLU A 115 25.49 -21.92 -18.51
N TRP A 116 25.99 -20.67 -18.53
CA TRP A 116 25.96 -19.82 -17.33
C TRP A 116 24.62 -19.11 -17.14
N LYS A 117 23.95 -18.70 -18.23
CA LYS A 117 22.56 -18.24 -18.17
C LYS A 117 21.65 -19.35 -17.65
N GLY A 118 21.89 -20.61 -18.06
CA GLY A 118 21.23 -21.80 -17.51
C GLY A 118 21.45 -21.93 -16.01
N LYS A 119 22.70 -21.93 -15.54
CA LYS A 119 23.00 -22.05 -14.10
C LYS A 119 22.49 -20.90 -13.23
N VAL A 120 22.41 -19.68 -13.75
CA VAL A 120 21.83 -18.53 -13.03
C VAL A 120 20.30 -18.56 -13.07
N ILE A 121 19.69 -19.03 -14.16
CA ILE A 121 18.26 -19.35 -14.19
C ILE A 121 17.96 -20.48 -13.22
N ASP A 122 18.76 -21.54 -13.19
CA ASP A 122 18.65 -22.66 -12.26
C ASP A 122 18.88 -22.19 -10.82
N LEU A 123 19.82 -21.29 -10.54
CA LEU A 123 19.99 -20.70 -9.21
C LEU A 123 18.81 -19.82 -8.83
N ARG A 124 18.29 -19.01 -9.76
CA ARG A 124 17.10 -18.18 -9.53
C ARG A 124 15.87 -19.05 -9.31
N GLU A 125 15.74 -20.14 -10.03
CA GLU A 125 14.66 -21.12 -9.90
C GLU A 125 14.84 -21.96 -8.62
N LEU A 126 16.06 -22.33 -8.26
CA LEU A 126 16.37 -23.02 -7.01
C LEU A 126 16.12 -22.10 -5.81
N ILE A 127 16.48 -20.82 -5.89
CA ILE A 127 16.14 -19.85 -4.84
C ILE A 127 14.62 -19.61 -4.82
N ARG A 128 14.00 -19.29 -5.95
CA ARG A 128 12.57 -18.92 -6.01
C ARG A 128 11.64 -20.09 -5.72
N VAL A 129 11.95 -21.27 -6.22
CA VAL A 129 11.10 -22.46 -6.08
C VAL A 129 11.54 -23.24 -4.85
N ARG A 130 12.80 -23.67 -4.79
CA ARG A 130 13.25 -24.56 -3.71
C ARG A 130 13.38 -23.83 -2.38
N PHE A 131 14.15 -22.75 -2.33
CA PHE A 131 14.40 -22.06 -1.06
C PHE A 131 13.13 -21.37 -0.53
N PHE A 132 12.32 -20.74 -1.38
CA PHE A 132 11.07 -20.12 -0.92
C PHE A 132 9.95 -21.13 -0.66
N ASN A 133 9.66 -22.07 -1.56
CA ASN A 133 8.50 -22.95 -1.41
C ASN A 133 8.80 -24.23 -0.62
N ASP A 134 10.00 -24.80 -0.76
CA ASP A 134 10.31 -26.09 -0.13
C ASP A 134 11.00 -25.92 1.23
N ASP A 135 11.72 -24.81 1.46
CA ASP A 135 12.40 -24.57 2.73
C ASP A 135 11.66 -23.52 3.60
N LEU A 136 11.55 -22.28 3.09
CA LEU A 136 11.01 -21.16 3.86
C LEU A 136 9.52 -21.32 4.18
N LYS A 137 8.70 -21.62 3.18
CA LYS A 137 7.25 -21.74 3.36
C LYS A 137 6.87 -22.80 4.39
N PRO A 138 7.34 -24.05 4.34
CA PRO A 138 7.00 -25.04 5.35
C PRO A 138 7.60 -24.69 6.72
N TYR A 139 8.75 -24.02 6.78
CA TYR A 139 9.30 -23.53 8.05
C TYR A 139 8.40 -22.45 8.67
N LEU A 140 7.88 -21.51 7.87
CA LEU A 140 6.93 -20.50 8.31
C LEU A 140 5.59 -21.13 8.73
N GLU A 141 5.05 -22.08 7.96
CA GLU A 141 3.83 -22.82 8.33
C GLU A 141 4.03 -23.65 9.61
N GLN A 142 5.21 -24.25 9.81
CA GLN A 142 5.53 -24.94 11.07
C GLN A 142 5.61 -23.96 12.25
N ILE A 143 6.18 -22.77 12.05
CA ILE A 143 6.20 -21.73 13.09
C ILE A 143 4.78 -21.29 13.42
N GLU A 144 3.95 -21.01 12.43
CA GLU A 144 2.56 -20.62 12.60
C GLU A 144 1.78 -21.68 13.38
N ASN A 145 1.90 -22.95 12.99
CA ASN A 145 1.28 -24.07 13.70
C ASN A 145 1.77 -24.20 15.15
N ARG A 146 3.07 -24.04 15.40
CA ARG A 146 3.62 -24.07 16.77
C ARG A 146 3.12 -22.91 17.62
N ILE A 147 2.97 -21.73 17.03
CA ILE A 147 2.40 -20.56 17.71
C ILE A 147 0.93 -20.84 18.05
N ASP A 148 0.12 -21.33 17.11
CA ASP A 148 -1.30 -21.63 17.36
C ASP A 148 -1.49 -22.68 18.46
N ILE A 149 -0.68 -23.74 18.47
CA ILE A 149 -0.69 -24.75 19.55
C ILE A 149 -0.34 -24.12 20.90
N LYS A 150 0.72 -23.30 20.97
CA LYS A 150 1.12 -22.65 22.21
C LYS A 150 0.08 -21.64 22.69
N VAL A 151 -0.54 -20.89 21.79
CA VAL A 151 -1.61 -19.94 22.11
C VAL A 151 -2.83 -20.68 22.65
N LYS A 152 -3.22 -21.82 22.06
CA LYS A 152 -4.29 -22.67 22.58
C LYS A 152 -3.99 -23.20 23.99
N ALA A 153 -2.77 -23.71 24.21
CA ALA A 153 -2.35 -24.20 25.52
C ALA A 153 -2.41 -23.08 26.59
N VAL A 154 -1.88 -21.89 26.28
CA VAL A 154 -1.96 -20.73 27.18
C VAL A 154 -3.41 -20.33 27.44
N ASN A 155 -4.27 -20.35 26.42
CA ASN A 155 -5.69 -20.01 26.58
C ASN A 155 -6.42 -21.02 27.49
N ASP A 156 -6.09 -22.30 27.39
CA ASP A 156 -6.66 -23.33 28.27
C ASP A 156 -6.14 -23.21 29.70
N GLU A 157 -4.86 -22.88 29.91
CA GLU A 157 -4.32 -22.54 31.23
C GLU A 157 -4.99 -21.29 31.82
N VAL A 158 -5.21 -20.25 31.02
CA VAL A 158 -5.92 -19.04 31.47
C VAL A 158 -7.37 -19.36 31.86
N LYS A 159 -8.06 -20.23 31.13
CA LYS A 159 -9.40 -20.70 31.51
C LYS A 159 -9.38 -21.48 32.82
N HIS A 160 -8.38 -22.36 33.00
CA HIS A 160 -8.21 -23.12 34.23
C HIS A 160 -7.99 -22.20 35.43
N VAL A 161 -7.03 -21.27 35.33
CA VAL A 161 -6.73 -20.28 36.37
C VAL A 161 -7.96 -19.41 36.67
N LYS A 162 -8.72 -19.00 35.65
CA LYS A 162 -9.98 -18.28 35.84
C LYS A 162 -11.00 -19.12 36.63
N GLY A 163 -11.08 -20.42 36.38
CA GLY A 163 -11.90 -21.35 37.14
C GLY A 163 -11.48 -21.42 38.61
N GLU A 164 -10.19 -21.59 38.88
CA GLU A 164 -9.64 -21.61 40.25
C GLU A 164 -9.91 -20.28 40.98
N ILE A 165 -9.71 -19.15 40.32
CA ILE A 165 -10.01 -17.82 40.87
C ILE A 165 -11.48 -17.69 41.24
N ASN A 166 -12.40 -18.16 40.40
CA ASN A 166 -13.83 -18.13 40.72
C ASN A 166 -14.15 -18.98 41.96
N THR A 167 -13.62 -20.20 42.05
CA THR A 167 -13.83 -21.04 43.24
C THR A 167 -13.23 -20.45 44.51
N LEU A 168 -12.09 -19.78 44.39
CA LEU A 168 -11.46 -19.06 45.49
C LEU A 168 -12.32 -17.87 45.92
N SER A 169 -12.84 -17.11 44.95
CA SER A 169 -13.75 -15.99 45.20
C SER A 169 -15.00 -16.45 45.96
N ASP A 170 -15.64 -17.54 45.52
CA ASP A 170 -16.82 -18.10 46.19
C ASP A 170 -16.50 -18.53 47.63
N SER A 171 -15.33 -19.13 47.86
CA SER A 171 -14.89 -19.53 49.21
C SER A 171 -14.61 -18.32 50.11
N ILE A 172 -14.03 -17.26 49.54
CA ILE A 172 -13.80 -15.99 50.24
C ILE A 172 -15.15 -15.36 50.61
N ASP A 173 -16.10 -15.27 49.69
CA ASP A 173 -17.42 -14.72 49.94
C ASP A 173 -18.15 -15.48 51.05
N GLN A 174 -18.07 -16.81 51.08
CA GLN A 174 -18.61 -17.62 52.17
C GLN A 174 -17.95 -17.31 53.53
N LYS A 175 -16.63 -17.19 53.56
CA LYS A 175 -15.90 -16.85 54.80
C LYS A 175 -16.23 -15.43 55.27
N VAL A 176 -16.31 -14.47 54.34
CA VAL A 176 -16.69 -13.08 54.64
C VAL A 176 -18.10 -13.04 55.23
N ASN A 177 -19.06 -13.75 54.64
CA ASN A 177 -20.41 -13.84 55.17
C ASN A 177 -20.44 -14.46 56.57
N SER A 178 -19.72 -15.55 56.80
CA SER A 178 -19.62 -16.17 58.13
C SER A 178 -18.99 -15.25 59.19
N VAL A 179 -17.97 -14.48 58.82
CA VAL A 179 -17.37 -13.47 59.69
C VAL A 179 -18.36 -12.35 59.97
N ASN A 180 -19.09 -11.89 58.95
CA ASN A 180 -20.11 -10.86 59.10
C ASN A 180 -21.22 -11.31 60.06
N ASP A 181 -21.67 -12.56 59.97
CA ASP A 181 -22.66 -13.12 60.90
C ASP A 181 -22.14 -13.15 62.34
N LYS A 182 -20.87 -13.55 62.55
CA LYS A 182 -20.25 -13.53 63.89
C LYS A 182 -20.08 -12.11 64.43
N VAL A 183 -19.74 -11.15 63.58
CA VAL A 183 -19.63 -9.73 63.96
C VAL A 183 -21.00 -9.17 64.35
N ASN A 184 -22.06 -9.53 63.62
CA ASN A 184 -23.42 -9.13 63.96
C ASN A 184 -23.86 -9.71 65.31
N ALA A 185 -23.62 -11.01 65.54
CA ALA A 185 -23.90 -11.64 66.83
C ALA A 185 -23.17 -10.94 67.99
N LEU A 186 -21.87 -10.64 67.82
CA LEU A 186 -21.09 -9.92 68.82
C LEU A 186 -21.62 -8.49 69.03
N SER A 187 -22.07 -7.82 67.97
CA SER A 187 -22.68 -6.49 68.05
C SER A 187 -23.95 -6.51 68.91
N ASP A 188 -24.77 -7.55 68.76
CA ASP A 188 -25.98 -7.73 69.55
C ASP A 188 -25.65 -8.07 71.01
N ASP A 189 -24.69 -8.96 71.27
CA ASP A 189 -24.20 -9.24 72.63
C ASP A 189 -23.68 -7.97 73.32
N ILE A 190 -22.96 -7.10 72.60
CA ILE A 190 -22.47 -5.81 73.12
C ILE A 190 -23.63 -4.86 73.45
N LYS A 191 -24.69 -4.82 72.63
CA LYS A 191 -25.89 -4.02 72.93
C LYS A 191 -26.57 -4.52 74.20
N ASP A 192 -26.68 -5.84 74.38
CA ASP A 192 -27.28 -6.43 75.57
C ASP A 192 -26.46 -6.13 76.82
N ILE A 193 -25.13 -6.27 76.77
CA ILE A 193 -24.22 -5.87 77.85
C ILE A 193 -24.41 -4.38 78.19
N LYS A 194 -24.45 -3.51 77.18
CA LYS A 194 -24.66 -2.07 77.36
C LYS A 194 -26.01 -1.78 78.06
N ASN A 195 -27.08 -2.44 77.65
CA ASN A 195 -28.41 -2.30 78.26
C ASN A 195 -28.40 -2.75 79.73
N ASN A 196 -27.75 -3.89 80.02
CA ASN A 196 -27.61 -4.41 81.37
C ASN A 196 -26.80 -3.46 82.27
N ILE A 197 -25.69 -2.92 81.78
CA ILE A 197 -24.89 -1.91 82.51
C ILE A 197 -25.74 -0.68 82.83
N GLN A 198 -26.54 -0.18 81.87
CA GLN A 198 -27.45 0.94 82.11
C GLN A 198 -28.50 0.62 83.17
N ALA A 199 -29.04 -0.60 83.19
CA ALA A 199 -29.98 -1.04 84.23
C ALA A 199 -29.33 -1.07 85.62
N ILE A 200 -28.10 -1.60 85.73
CA ILE A 200 -27.33 -1.62 86.99
C ILE A 200 -27.04 -0.20 87.47
N LEU A 201 -26.60 0.70 86.58
CA LEU A 201 -26.34 2.09 86.93
C LEU A 201 -27.60 2.79 87.48
N LYS A 202 -28.78 2.51 86.93
CA LYS A 202 -30.06 3.03 87.46
C LYS A 202 -30.42 2.48 88.84
N ILE A 203 -29.99 1.26 89.17
CA ILE A 203 -30.22 0.65 90.48
C ILE A 203 -29.28 1.27 91.53
N ILE A 204 -28.03 1.53 91.17
CA ILE A 204 -27.01 2.10 92.08
C ILE A 204 -27.21 3.60 92.28
N SER A 205 -27.81 4.32 91.31
CA SER A 205 -28.10 5.75 91.41
C SER A 205 -29.36 6.08 92.22
N LYS A 206 -29.87 5.13 93.03
CA LYS A 206 -31.09 5.23 93.83
C LYS A 206 -30.79 4.89 95.28
#